data_AF-A0A7W8V9R9-F1
#
_entry.id   AF-A0A7W8V9R9-F1
#
_cell.length_a   1.000
_cell.length_b   1.000
_cell.length_c   1.000
_cell.angle_alpha   90.00
_cell.angle_beta   90.00
_cell.angle_gamma   90.00
#
_symmetry.space_group_name_H-M   'P 1'
#
loop_
_entity.id
_entity.type
_entity.pdbx_description
1 polymer ?
#
loop_
_entity_poly.entity_id
_entity_poly.type
_entity_poly.pdbx_seq_one_letter_code
_entity_poly.pdbx_strand_id
1 'polypeptide(L)' 'MRADDWVRVAHRESRLVDALYKARNLISMHNGITVRCDGEEWALDFGQELEAIDAALKTAGIDVARFRQ' A
#
# COMPACT_ATOMS: atom_id res chain seq x y z
N MET A 1 16.78 -14.87 21.92
CA MET A 1 16.99 -14.02 20.73
C MET A 1 17.95 -12.89 21.13
N ARG A 2 19.03 -12.64 20.36
CA ARG A 2 20.03 -11.61 20.70
C ARG A 2 19.50 -10.22 20.37
N ALA A 3 19.97 -9.18 21.06
CA ALA A 3 19.51 -7.79 20.84
C ALA A 3 19.68 -7.32 19.39
N ASP A 4 20.75 -7.76 18.71
CA ASP A 4 21.01 -7.40 17.31
C ASP A 4 19.98 -7.99 16.33
N ASP A 5 19.42 -9.17 16.65
CA ASP A 5 18.39 -9.81 15.83
C ASP A 5 17.08 -9.00 15.87
N TRP A 6 16.73 -8.45 17.04
CA TRP A 6 15.56 -7.58 17.22
C TRP A 6 15.68 -6.29 16.41
N VAL A 7 16.85 -5.65 16.43
CA VAL A 7 17.09 -4.40 15.69
C VAL A 7 16.98 -4.63 14.18
N ARG A 8 17.50 -5.74 13.66
CA ARG A 8 17.42 -6.08 12.23
C ARG A 8 15.98 -6.39 11.80
N VAL A 9 15.22 -7.10 12.62
CA VAL A 9 13.80 -7.39 12.35
C VAL A 9 12.99 -6.10 12.34
N ALA A 10 13.14 -5.24 13.36
CA ALA A 10 12.44 -3.96 13.43
C ALA A 10 12.78 -3.03 12.24
N HIS A 11 14.06 -2.97 11.83
CA HIS A 11 14.46 -2.17 10.68
C HIS A 11 13.91 -2.72 9.36
N ARG A 12 13.86 -4.05 9.21
CA ARG A 12 13.26 -4.69 8.02
C ARG A 12 11.75 -4.46 7.96
N GLU A 13 11.05 -4.59 9.09
CA GLU A 13 9.62 -4.34 9.21
C GLU A 13 9.28 -2.88 8.91
N SER A 14 10.07 -1.92 9.42
CA SER A 14 9.93 -0.49 9.10
C SER A 14 10.06 -0.21 7.60
N ARG A 15 11.03 -0.80 6.91
CA ARG A 15 11.20 -0.59 5.46
C ARG A 15 10.09 -1.22 4.62
N LEU A 16 9.56 -2.36 5.06
CA LEU A 16 8.43 -3.02 4.39
C LEU A 16 7.16 -2.18 4.53
N VAL A 17 6.90 -1.67 5.74
CA VAL A 17 5.82 -0.73 6.01
C VAL A 17 5.93 0.52 5.13
N ASP A 18 7.10 1.15 5.08
CA ASP A 18 7.30 2.36 4.27
C ASP A 18 7.07 2.12 2.77
N ALA A 19 7.48 0.95 2.27
CA ALA A 19 7.25 0.57 0.88
C ALA A 19 5.76 0.36 0.59
N LEU A 20 5.04 -0.33 1.49
CA LEU A 20 3.60 -0.52 1.38
C LEU A 20 2.84 0.81 1.46
N TYR A 21 3.28 1.72 2.33
CA TYR A 21 2.69 3.06 2.47
C TYR A 21 2.84 3.87 1.16
N LYS A 22 4.02 3.84 0.54
CA LYS A 22 4.27 4.48 -0.76
C LYS A 22 3.46 3.85 -1.88
N ALA A 23 3.39 2.52 -1.93
CA ALA A 23 2.59 1.80 -2.93
C ALA A 23 1.11 2.14 -2.80
N ARG A 24 0.55 2.09 -1.59
CA ARG A 24 -0.85 2.45 -1.30
C ARG A 24 -1.17 3.86 -1.76
N ASN A 25 -0.30 4.82 -1.44
CA ASN A 25 -0.51 6.22 -1.83
C ASN A 25 -0.48 6.39 -3.36
N LEU A 26 0.52 5.80 -4.03
CA LEU A 26 0.63 5.88 -5.48
C LEU A 26 -0.59 5.27 -6.18
N ILE A 27 -0.97 4.05 -5.81
CA ILE A 27 -2.09 3.34 -6.42
C ILE A 27 -3.40 4.09 -6.18
N SER A 28 -3.61 4.62 -4.96
CA SER A 28 -4.80 5.39 -4.63
C SER A 28 -4.97 6.65 -5.47
N MET A 29 -3.87 7.30 -5.88
CA MET A 29 -3.93 8.47 -6.76
C MET A 29 -4.32 8.11 -8.20
N HIS A 30 -4.03 6.89 -8.64
CA HIS A 30 -4.31 6.45 -10.01
C HIS A 30 -5.63 5.68 -10.13
N ASN A 31 -6.14 5.17 -9.01
CA ASN A 31 -7.45 4.53 -8.97
C ASN A 31 -8.56 5.51 -9.36
N GLY A 32 -9.44 5.08 -10.27
CA GLY A 32 -10.51 5.91 -10.83
C GLY A 32 -10.07 6.85 -11.96
N ILE A 33 -8.79 6.95 -12.29
CA ILE A 33 -8.35 7.70 -13.48
C ILE A 33 -8.86 6.99 -14.73
N THR A 34 -9.56 7.72 -15.59
CA THR A 34 -9.97 7.22 -16.91
C THR A 34 -8.79 7.32 -17.87
N VAL A 35 -8.40 6.18 -18.43
CA VAL A 35 -7.35 6.08 -19.45
C VAL A 35 -8.03 5.89 -20.80
N ARG A 36 -7.45 6.53 -21.82
CA ARG A 36 -7.88 6.40 -23.21
C ARG A 36 -6.75 5.84 -24.05
N CYS A 37 -6.99 4.73 -24.73
CA CYS A 37 -6.04 4.12 -25.67
C CYS A 37 -6.83 3.49 -26.82
N ASP A 38 -6.35 3.66 -28.06
CA ASP A 38 -6.93 3.05 -29.26
C ASP A 38 -8.46 3.24 -29.44
N GLY A 39 -8.98 4.38 -28.97
CA GLY A 39 -10.40 4.72 -29.07
C GLY A 39 -11.28 4.14 -27.97
N GLU A 40 -10.71 3.36 -27.05
CA GLU A 40 -11.38 2.85 -25.87
C GLU A 40 -11.05 3.71 -24.64
N GLU A 41 -12.04 3.89 -23.77
CA GLU A 41 -11.90 4.59 -22.49
C GLU A 41 -12.33 3.67 -21.35
N TRP A 42 -11.48 3.51 -20.35
CA TRP A 42 -11.79 2.74 -19.15
C TRP A 42 -11.18 3.39 -17.91
N ALA A 43 -11.86 3.24 -16.78
CA ALA A 43 -11.30 3.62 -15.48
C ALA A 43 -10.29 2.57 -15.02
N LEU A 44 -9.16 3.02 -14.50
CA LEU A 44 -8.29 2.16 -13.72
C LEU A 44 -8.99 1.80 -12.41
N ASP A 45 -9.20 0.51 -12.18
CA ASP A 45 -9.74 -0.02 -10.92
C ASP A 45 -8.67 -0.84 -10.23
N PHE A 46 -8.13 -0.29 -9.15
CA PHE A 46 -7.15 -0.92 -8.27
C PHE A 46 -7.75 -1.27 -6.90
N GLY A 47 -9.07 -1.42 -6.82
CA GLY A 47 -9.75 -1.70 -5.56
C GLY A 47 -9.19 -2.93 -4.84
N GLN A 48 -8.91 -4.01 -5.58
CA GLN A 48 -8.37 -5.25 -5.02
C GLN A 48 -6.95 -5.06 -4.47
N GLU A 49 -6.09 -4.34 -5.19
CA GLU A 49 -4.72 -4.05 -4.78
C GLU A 49 -4.70 -3.16 -3.53
N LEU A 50 -5.59 -2.16 -3.47
CA LEU A 50 -5.76 -1.30 -2.31
C LEU A 50 -6.22 -2.10 -1.08
N GLU A 51 -7.20 -3.00 -1.24
CA GLU A 51 -7.66 -3.88 -0.16
C GLU A 51 -6.55 -4.80 0.35
N ALA A 52 -5.76 -5.39 -0.55
CA ALA A 52 -4.65 -6.26 -0.19
C ALA A 52 -3.56 -5.50 0.61
N ILE A 53 -3.22 -4.28 0.19
CA ILE A 53 -2.23 -3.46 0.90
C ILE A 53 -2.78 -3.01 2.26
N ASP A 54 -4.05 -2.60 2.33
CA ASP A 54 -4.69 -2.19 3.58
C ASP A 54 -4.74 -3.37 4.58
N ALA A 55 -5.02 -4.59 4.12
CA ALA A 55 -4.98 -5.80 4.95
C ALA A 55 -3.56 -6.11 5.47
N ALA A 56 -2.53 -5.94 4.63
CA ALA A 56 -1.14 -6.13 5.03
C ALA A 56 -0.69 -5.10 6.08
N LEU A 57 -1.02 -3.82 5.89
CA LEU A 57 -0.73 -2.75 6.85
C LEU A 57 -1.46 -2.96 8.19
N LYS A 58 -2.73 -3.39 8.15
CA LYS A 58 -3.49 -3.72 9.36
C LYS A 58 -2.86 -4.87 10.14
N THR A 59 -2.34 -5.89 9.44
CA THR A 59 -1.62 -7.02 10.07
C THR A 59 -0.33 -6.55 10.75
N ALA A 60 0.32 -5.50 10.21
CA ALA A 60 1.47 -4.85 10.83
C ALA A 60 1.10 -3.89 11.98
N GLY A 61 -0.18 -3.81 12.38
CA GLY A 61 -0.65 -2.94 13.47
C GLY A 61 -0.83 -1.48 13.08
N ILE A 62 -0.87 -1.16 11.78
CA ILE A 62 -1.03 0.21 11.28
C ILE A 62 -2.50 0.46 10.95
N ASP A 63 -3.04 1.54 11.51
CA ASP A 63 -4.41 1.95 11.22
C ASP A 63 -4.50 2.65 9.86
N VAL A 64 -5.12 1.96 8.92
CA VAL A 64 -5.35 2.42 7.54
C VAL A 64 -6.55 3.37 7.41
N ALA A 65 -7.34 3.58 8.47
CA ALA A 65 -8.47 4.51 8.46
C ALA A 65 -8.05 5.95 8.14
N ARG A 66 -6.79 6.32 8.43
CA ARG A 66 -6.22 7.63 8.15
C ARG A 66 -6.10 7.96 6.65
N PHE A 67 -6.23 6.97 5.78
CA PHE A 67 -6.10 7.12 4.34
C PHE A 67 -7.41 7.30 3.56
N ARG A 68 -8.56 7.20 4.24
CA ARG A 68 -9.88 7.52 3.66
C ARG A 68 -10.16 9.01 3.90
N GLN A 69 -9.52 9.88 3.12
CA GLN A 69 -9.92 11.28 2.96
C GLN A 69 -10.48 11.48 1.57
#